data_AF-A0A928MZK8-F1
#
_entry.id   AF-A0A928MZK8-F1
#
_cell.length_a   1.000
_cell.length_b   1.000
_cell.length_c   1.000
_cell.angle_alpha   90.00
_cell.angle_beta   90.00
_cell.angle_gamma   90.00
#
_symmetry.space_group_name_H-M   'P 1'
#
loop_
_entity.id
_entity.type
_entity.pdbx_description
1 polymer ?
#
loop_
_entity_poly.entity_id
_entity_poly.type
_entity_poly.pdbx_seq_one_letter_code
_entity_poly.pdbx_strand_id
1 'polypeptide(L)'
;MENKILDKAKVFYFLIVAVMMYYFLNEYIDVGLHVTYRHAFALVLFGSATVLFLYRPNIARGLTAFKDACIYSIPLLVTTVVSLFIWFVGTVDVGVISRGLSSSFIYANMLSFALGAGALLYIFGRKGIYYNLVAILISNILMIVTIIAENGLANYFSEFITLVVTFAGETGDIIVQAEIHELAFCLGAYLIYMLYKPKLNIVYFILMFLSLFCFLSAFKRIAIIAIAIALVLGYLLKFIARYNKKTASRLVTFFSIVVIILLIGYVALIKMDAFELLEKAGINTSGRVEIYDAVDKFYEFSPGFLGNGIGFLTYQLNTFMKVGVASVHNDFLQHFIDLGFWGYIIWLVSMTLVRVWYFGRKGNVENAIITFMLTVYLIIVSTTDNTMNYPLLTGVLAILMMGNTFEENVRNTEYKMFGCISEANQEEESDLLL
;
A
#
# COMPACT_ATOMS: atom_id res chain seq x y z
N MET A 1 30.54 -15.60 20.06
CA MET A 1 29.24 -15.84 20.73
C MET A 1 28.47 -14.53 20.92
N GLU A 2 29.14 -13.47 21.36
CA GLU A 2 28.59 -12.12 21.56
C GLU A 2 27.95 -11.48 20.30
N ASN A 3 28.61 -11.55 19.14
CA ASN A 3 28.02 -11.05 17.87
C ASN A 3 26.70 -11.77 17.48
N LYS A 4 26.59 -13.09 17.74
CA LYS A 4 25.37 -13.86 17.43
C LYS A 4 24.20 -13.49 18.35
N ILE A 5 24.47 -13.12 19.60
CA ILE A 5 23.44 -12.68 20.55
C ILE A 5 22.94 -11.28 20.16
N LEU A 6 23.87 -10.38 19.82
CA LEU A 6 23.52 -9.03 19.38
C LEU A 6 22.67 -9.05 18.09
N ASP A 7 22.99 -9.91 17.13
CA ASP A 7 22.21 -10.01 15.89
C ASP A 7 20.81 -10.60 16.11
N LYS A 8 20.68 -11.60 17.00
CA LYS A 8 19.35 -12.09 17.42
C LYS A 8 18.54 -11.02 18.15
N ALA A 9 19.17 -10.22 19.00
CA ALA A 9 18.52 -9.12 19.70
C ALA A 9 18.01 -8.04 18.72
N LYS A 10 18.79 -7.71 17.69
CA LYS A 10 18.36 -6.81 16.61
C LYS A 10 17.13 -7.36 15.88
N VAL A 11 17.17 -8.63 15.46
CA VAL A 11 16.02 -9.29 14.80
C VAL A 11 14.78 -9.19 15.67
N PHE A 12 14.90 -9.57 16.95
CA PHE A 12 13.79 -9.54 17.90
C PHE A 12 13.22 -8.14 18.09
N TYR A 13 14.08 -7.12 18.28
CA TYR A 13 13.65 -5.74 18.46
C TYR A 13 12.86 -5.21 17.25
N PHE A 14 13.44 -5.28 16.05
CA PHE A 14 12.76 -4.76 14.85
C PHE A 14 11.48 -5.54 14.54
N LEU A 15 11.47 -6.86 14.80
CA LEU A 15 10.28 -7.68 14.62
C LEU A 15 9.16 -7.27 15.58
N ILE A 16 9.46 -7.04 16.86
CA ILE A 16 8.47 -6.58 17.84
C ILE A 16 7.93 -5.21 17.48
N VAL A 17 8.80 -4.26 17.13
CA VAL A 17 8.36 -2.91 16.73
C VAL A 17 7.46 -3.00 15.49
N ALA A 18 7.79 -3.85 14.52
CA ALA A 18 6.93 -4.09 13.37
C ALA A 18 5.59 -4.75 13.76
N VAL A 19 5.59 -5.73 14.68
CA VAL A 19 4.35 -6.32 15.23
C VAL A 19 3.48 -5.25 15.88
N MET A 20 4.05 -4.39 16.72
CA MET A 20 3.31 -3.29 17.36
C MET A 20 2.74 -2.32 16.32
N MET A 21 3.47 -2.04 15.22
CA MET A 21 2.99 -1.21 14.12
C MET A 21 1.71 -1.78 13.46
N TYR A 22 1.61 -3.11 13.33
CA TYR A 22 0.47 -3.78 12.70
C TYR A 22 -0.64 -4.17 13.69
N TYR A 23 -0.36 -4.23 14.98
CA TYR A 23 -1.33 -4.59 16.02
C TYR A 23 -2.17 -3.39 16.49
N PHE A 24 -1.53 -2.22 16.71
CA PHE A 24 -2.21 -1.02 17.20
C PHE A 24 -2.78 -0.18 16.05
N LEU A 25 -3.97 -0.57 15.58
CA LEU A 25 -4.62 0.02 14.40
C LEU A 25 -5.46 1.26 14.70
N ASN A 26 -6.07 1.34 15.89
CA ASN A 26 -7.06 2.38 16.23
C ASN A 26 -6.54 3.37 17.27
N GLU A 27 -5.44 3.03 17.94
CA GLU A 27 -4.85 3.80 19.02
C GLU A 27 -4.04 5.00 18.49
N TYR A 28 -4.11 6.10 19.23
CA TYR A 28 -3.39 7.33 18.90
C TYR A 28 -2.79 7.95 20.17
N ILE A 29 -1.68 8.66 19.98
CA ILE A 29 -1.07 9.51 21.00
C ILE A 29 -1.66 10.91 20.83
N ASP A 30 -2.15 11.50 21.91
CA ASP A 30 -2.58 12.89 21.95
C ASP A 30 -1.50 13.76 22.61
N VAL A 31 -0.70 14.45 21.79
CA VAL A 31 0.33 15.41 22.24
C VAL A 31 -0.03 16.84 21.78
N GLY A 32 -1.32 17.14 21.68
CA GLY A 32 -1.84 18.32 20.96
C GLY A 32 -1.94 18.11 19.44
N LEU A 33 -1.56 16.92 18.98
CA LEU A 33 -1.71 16.40 17.63
C LEU A 33 -2.00 14.90 17.75
N HIS A 34 -3.06 14.42 17.11
CA HIS A 34 -3.43 13.00 17.16
C HIS A 34 -2.54 12.17 16.22
N VAL A 35 -1.47 11.59 16.76
CA VAL A 35 -0.56 10.73 16.01
C VAL A 35 -0.93 9.27 16.19
N THR A 36 -1.26 8.56 15.12
CA THR A 36 -1.60 7.12 15.20
C THR A 36 -0.40 6.29 15.66
N TYR A 37 -0.64 5.25 16.46
CA TYR A 37 0.42 4.37 16.96
C TYR A 37 1.19 3.70 15.82
N ARG A 38 0.49 3.22 14.79
CA ARG A 38 1.10 2.71 13.55
C ARG A 38 2.11 3.70 12.92
N HIS A 39 1.80 4.99 12.89
CA HIS A 39 2.72 5.99 12.35
C HIS A 39 3.94 6.18 13.26
N ALA A 40 3.72 6.24 14.58
CA ALA A 40 4.80 6.34 15.55
C ALA A 40 5.76 5.14 15.45
N PHE A 41 5.26 3.91 15.34
CA PHE A 41 6.11 2.73 15.20
C PHE A 41 6.87 2.69 13.87
N ALA A 42 6.28 3.17 12.76
CA ALA A 42 7.00 3.33 11.50
C ALA A 42 8.20 4.29 11.64
N LEU A 43 8.01 5.40 12.37
CA LEU A 43 9.10 6.34 12.68
C LEU A 43 10.13 5.74 13.64
N VAL A 44 9.72 4.91 14.60
CA VAL A 44 10.66 4.19 15.49
C VAL A 44 11.51 3.20 14.70
N LEU A 45 10.94 2.44 13.75
CA LEU A 45 11.72 1.56 12.86
C LEU A 45 12.78 2.36 12.10
N PHE A 46 12.38 3.48 11.49
CA PHE A 46 13.28 4.35 10.75
C PHE A 46 14.35 4.99 11.63
N GLY A 47 13.97 5.53 12.78
CA GLY A 47 14.88 6.15 13.76
C GLY A 47 15.91 5.15 14.28
N SER A 48 15.48 3.94 14.65
CA SER A 48 16.37 2.89 15.14
C SER A 48 17.34 2.40 14.07
N ALA A 49 16.90 2.26 12.82
CA ALA A 49 17.80 1.95 11.70
C ALA A 49 18.80 3.09 11.44
N THR A 50 18.39 4.35 11.61
CA THR A 50 19.26 5.52 11.48
C THR A 50 20.34 5.54 12.56
N VAL A 51 19.99 5.25 13.82
CA VAL A 51 20.97 5.13 14.91
C VAL A 51 21.98 4.01 14.61
N LEU A 52 21.51 2.86 14.11
CA LEU A 52 22.40 1.76 13.71
C LEU A 52 23.28 2.13 12.52
N PHE A 53 22.77 2.90 11.56
CA PHE A 53 23.56 3.45 10.46
C PHE A 53 24.66 4.39 10.97
N LEU A 54 24.36 5.27 11.92
CA LEU A 54 25.37 6.16 12.51
C LEU A 54 26.44 5.40 13.29
N TYR A 55 26.09 4.29 13.93
CA TYR A 55 27.05 3.45 14.66
C TYR A 55 27.93 2.59 13.76
N ARG A 56 27.35 1.96 12.73
CA ARG A 56 28.08 1.15 11.73
C ARG A 56 27.53 1.45 10.33
N PRO A 57 28.10 2.45 9.63
CA PRO A 57 27.54 2.93 8.38
C PRO A 57 27.79 1.96 7.22
N ASN A 58 26.71 1.46 6.61
CA ASN A 58 26.74 0.88 5.27
C ASN A 58 26.08 1.87 4.31
N ILE A 59 26.89 2.75 3.71
CA ILE A 59 26.42 3.86 2.86
C ILE A 59 25.64 3.34 1.66
N ALA A 60 26.09 2.24 1.03
CA ALA A 60 25.43 1.67 -0.14
C ALA A 60 24.03 1.15 0.18
N ARG A 61 23.87 0.43 1.31
CA ARG A 61 22.55 -0.03 1.78
C ARG A 61 21.65 1.13 2.17
N GLY A 62 22.17 2.06 2.97
CA GLY A 62 21.41 3.22 3.45
C GLY A 62 20.90 4.09 2.30
N LEU A 63 21.77 4.42 1.35
CA LEU A 63 21.42 5.23 0.17
C LEU A 63 20.39 4.51 -0.72
N THR A 64 20.54 3.19 -0.92
CA THR A 64 19.59 2.40 -1.72
C THR A 64 18.21 2.41 -1.07
N ALA A 65 18.12 2.08 0.22
CA ALA A 65 16.88 2.05 0.97
C ALA A 65 16.18 3.42 1.00
N PHE A 66 16.92 4.48 1.31
CA PHE A 66 16.40 5.84 1.39
C PHE A 66 15.91 6.32 0.01
N LYS A 67 16.73 6.16 -1.03
CA LYS A 67 16.37 6.58 -2.39
C LYS A 67 15.13 5.85 -2.87
N ASP A 68 15.07 4.54 -2.68
CA ASP A 68 13.93 3.73 -3.13
C ASP A 68 12.64 4.10 -2.36
N ALA A 69 12.74 4.42 -1.05
CA ALA A 69 11.61 4.93 -0.26
C ALA A 69 11.14 6.32 -0.74
N CYS A 70 12.05 7.25 -1.05
CA CYS A 70 11.71 8.57 -1.58
C CYS A 70 11.00 8.45 -2.94
N ILE A 71 11.50 7.59 -3.83
CA ILE A 71 10.91 7.41 -5.16
C ILE A 71 9.55 6.73 -5.07
N TYR A 72 9.40 5.73 -4.20
CA TYR A 72 8.11 5.14 -3.92
C TYR A 72 7.10 6.23 -3.52
N SER A 73 7.54 7.21 -2.71
CA SER A 73 6.76 8.30 -2.10
C SER A 73 6.56 9.55 -2.97
N ILE A 74 6.95 9.53 -4.25
CA ILE A 74 6.70 10.65 -5.17
C ILE A 74 5.21 11.06 -5.24
N PRO A 75 4.21 10.15 -5.19
CA PRO A 75 2.80 10.56 -5.20
C PRO A 75 2.44 11.53 -4.07
N LEU A 76 2.98 11.33 -2.86
CA LEU A 76 2.80 12.26 -1.74
C LEU A 76 3.47 13.62 -2.01
N LEU A 77 4.63 13.63 -2.65
CA LEU A 77 5.28 14.88 -3.07
C LEU A 77 4.40 15.62 -4.09
N VAL A 78 3.87 14.90 -5.09
CA VAL A 78 2.98 15.47 -6.11
C VAL A 78 1.73 16.06 -5.47
N THR A 79 1.04 15.31 -4.60
CA THR A 79 -0.16 15.83 -3.93
C THR A 79 0.15 17.08 -3.11
N THR A 80 1.26 17.08 -2.39
CA THR A 80 1.67 18.23 -1.56
C THR A 80 2.02 19.45 -2.43
N VAL A 81 2.84 19.29 -3.47
CA VAL A 81 3.27 20.40 -4.33
C VAL A 81 2.11 20.99 -5.12
N VAL A 82 1.26 20.14 -5.70
CA VAL A 82 0.05 20.59 -6.39
C VAL A 82 -0.88 21.32 -5.42
N SER A 83 -1.09 20.78 -4.23
CA SER A 83 -1.96 21.41 -3.23
C SER A 83 -1.40 22.73 -2.72
N LEU A 84 -0.09 22.85 -2.49
CA LEU A 84 0.54 24.12 -2.15
C LEU A 84 0.30 25.19 -3.21
N PHE A 85 0.39 24.81 -4.49
CA PHE A 85 0.07 25.71 -5.60
C PHE A 85 -1.41 26.13 -5.59
N ILE A 86 -2.33 25.17 -5.42
CA ILE A 86 -3.78 25.44 -5.37
C ILE A 86 -4.12 26.32 -4.18
N TRP A 87 -3.62 26.03 -2.99
CA TRP A 87 -3.88 26.82 -1.78
C TRP A 87 -3.36 28.25 -1.91
N PHE A 88 -2.20 28.43 -2.54
CA PHE A 88 -1.63 29.74 -2.81
C PHE A 88 -2.48 30.56 -3.79
N VAL A 89 -2.89 29.95 -4.91
CA VAL A 89 -3.68 30.63 -5.96
C VAL A 89 -5.13 30.87 -5.53
N GLY A 90 -5.74 29.87 -4.88
CA GLY A 90 -7.15 29.87 -4.48
C GLY A 90 -7.45 30.57 -3.16
N THR A 91 -6.43 31.04 -2.43
CA THR A 91 -6.58 31.66 -1.09
C THR A 91 -7.46 30.82 -0.16
N VAL A 92 -7.16 29.53 -0.10
CA VAL A 92 -8.00 28.52 0.57
C VAL A 92 -7.96 28.69 2.09
N ASP A 93 -9.06 28.38 2.77
CA ASP A 93 -9.19 28.48 4.23
C ASP A 93 -8.14 27.64 4.98
N VAL A 94 -7.64 28.18 6.09
CA VAL A 94 -6.59 27.57 6.92
C VAL A 94 -7.05 26.22 7.49
N GLY A 95 -8.34 26.04 7.77
CA GLY A 95 -8.91 24.79 8.23
C GLY A 95 -8.78 23.67 7.19
N VAL A 96 -9.00 23.98 5.91
CA VAL A 96 -8.80 23.04 4.80
C VAL A 96 -7.33 22.67 4.65
N ILE A 97 -6.44 23.66 4.69
CA ILE A 97 -4.98 23.44 4.62
C ILE A 97 -4.51 22.53 5.77
N SER A 98 -4.94 22.83 6.99
CA SER A 98 -4.62 22.05 8.19
C SER A 98 -5.12 20.61 8.08
N ARG A 99 -6.36 20.42 7.59
CA ARG A 99 -6.94 19.09 7.36
C ARG A 99 -6.16 18.31 6.32
N GLY A 100 -5.80 18.93 5.21
CA GLY A 100 -5.01 18.34 4.14
C GLY A 100 -3.62 17.91 4.57
N LEU A 101 -2.89 18.78 5.26
CA LEU A 101 -1.58 18.48 5.83
C LEU A 101 -1.66 17.38 6.88
N SER A 102 -2.66 17.42 7.76
CA SER A 102 -2.84 16.40 8.79
C SER A 102 -3.14 15.03 8.21
N SER A 103 -4.07 14.95 7.27
CA SER A 103 -4.37 13.70 6.56
C SER A 103 -3.12 13.13 5.87
N SER A 104 -2.39 13.98 5.14
CA SER A 104 -1.25 13.55 4.31
C SER A 104 0.00 13.20 5.12
N PHE A 105 0.32 13.93 6.20
CA PHE A 105 1.58 13.79 6.92
C PHE A 105 1.46 13.11 8.29
N ILE A 106 0.26 12.97 8.85
CA ILE A 106 0.07 12.37 10.18
C ILE A 106 -0.68 11.05 10.09
N TYR A 107 -1.80 11.01 9.36
CA TYR A 107 -2.64 9.81 9.30
C TYR A 107 -2.24 8.81 8.21
N ALA A 108 -1.94 9.30 7.01
CA ALA A 108 -1.66 8.48 5.82
C ALA A 108 -0.26 8.74 5.23
N ASN A 109 0.73 9.06 6.08
CA ASN A 109 2.06 9.48 5.64
C ASN A 109 2.85 8.38 4.95
N MET A 110 2.65 8.33 3.64
CA MET A 110 3.24 7.38 2.71
C MET A 110 4.77 7.27 2.84
N LEU A 111 5.46 8.40 3.04
CA LEU A 111 6.91 8.44 3.16
C LEU A 111 7.40 7.75 4.44
N SER A 112 6.71 7.96 5.56
CA SER A 112 7.13 7.38 6.84
C SER A 112 7.02 5.85 6.83
N PHE A 113 5.96 5.31 6.23
CA PHE A 113 5.81 3.86 6.06
C PHE A 113 6.79 3.28 5.03
N ALA A 114 7.09 4.01 3.96
CA ALA A 114 8.13 3.61 3.01
C ALA A 114 9.54 3.62 3.64
N LEU A 115 9.82 4.58 4.52
CA LEU A 115 11.07 4.63 5.29
C LEU A 115 11.13 3.51 6.34
N GLY A 116 10.03 3.17 7.00
CA GLY A 116 9.93 1.99 7.87
C GLY A 116 10.20 0.68 7.12
N ALA A 117 9.64 0.52 5.92
CA ALA A 117 9.96 -0.58 5.01
C ALA A 117 11.44 -0.57 4.59
N GLY A 118 11.98 0.59 4.24
CA GLY A 118 13.39 0.80 3.94
C GLY A 118 14.32 0.45 5.10
N ALA A 119 13.91 0.71 6.34
CA ALA A 119 14.64 0.34 7.55
C ALA A 119 14.74 -1.17 7.71
N LEU A 120 13.64 -1.91 7.50
CA LEU A 120 13.67 -3.38 7.51
C LEU A 120 14.58 -3.95 6.42
N LEU A 121 14.58 -3.36 5.22
CA LEU A 121 15.48 -3.76 4.14
C LEU A 121 16.95 -3.38 4.42
N TYR A 122 17.20 -2.23 5.04
CA TYR A 122 18.55 -1.82 5.42
C TYR A 122 19.18 -2.83 6.40
N ILE A 123 18.42 -3.26 7.40
CA ILE A 123 18.90 -4.17 8.46
C ILE A 123 18.95 -5.63 7.97
N PHE A 124 17.87 -6.11 7.34
CA PHE A 124 17.71 -7.54 7.02
C PHE A 124 17.89 -7.87 5.54
N GLY A 125 18.15 -6.89 4.69
CA GLY A 125 18.23 -7.10 3.25
C GLY A 125 16.91 -7.63 2.69
N ARG A 126 17.01 -8.54 1.72
CA ARG A 126 15.84 -9.20 1.12
C ARG A 126 14.99 -10.00 2.15
N LYS A 127 15.59 -10.50 3.24
CA LYS A 127 14.84 -11.20 4.30
C LYS A 127 13.84 -10.29 5.02
N GLY A 128 14.05 -8.97 4.98
CA GLY A 128 13.13 -7.97 5.52
C GLY A 128 11.69 -8.10 4.99
N ILE A 129 11.53 -8.55 3.73
CA ILE A 129 10.21 -8.83 3.14
C ILE A 129 9.42 -9.84 4.00
N TYR A 130 10.09 -10.92 4.43
CA TYR A 130 9.45 -12.00 5.18
C TYR A 130 9.37 -11.68 6.68
N TYR A 131 10.33 -10.95 7.25
CA TYR A 131 10.17 -10.46 8.63
C TYR A 131 8.97 -9.53 8.77
N ASN A 132 8.73 -8.66 7.78
CA ASN A 132 7.53 -7.84 7.75
C ASN A 132 6.25 -8.68 7.60
N LEU A 133 6.27 -9.74 6.78
CA LEU A 133 5.15 -10.68 6.69
C LEU A 133 4.88 -11.38 8.03
N VAL A 134 5.94 -11.88 8.69
CA VAL A 134 5.82 -12.50 10.02
C VAL A 134 5.24 -11.52 11.03
N ALA A 135 5.63 -10.24 10.99
CA ALA A 135 5.05 -9.21 11.85
C ALA A 135 3.55 -9.04 11.63
N ILE A 136 3.10 -8.99 10.38
CA ILE A 136 1.67 -8.91 10.02
C ILE A 136 0.92 -10.15 10.52
N LEU A 137 1.46 -11.35 10.29
CA LEU A 137 0.83 -12.60 10.68
C LEU A 137 0.72 -12.73 12.19
N ILE A 138 1.78 -12.42 12.95
CA ILE A 138 1.74 -12.41 14.42
C ILE A 138 0.66 -11.46 14.91
N SER A 139 0.62 -10.23 14.37
CA SER A 139 -0.37 -9.22 14.79
C SER A 139 -1.80 -9.67 14.51
N ASN A 140 -2.05 -10.18 13.30
CA ASN A 140 -3.39 -10.63 12.89
C ASN A 140 -3.85 -11.85 13.71
N ILE A 141 -2.96 -12.82 13.95
CA ILE A 141 -3.26 -13.99 14.79
C ILE A 141 -3.54 -13.57 16.23
N LEU A 142 -2.75 -12.65 16.79
CA LEU A 142 -3.01 -12.14 18.15
C LEU A 142 -4.41 -11.52 18.25
N MET A 143 -4.83 -10.74 17.25
CA MET A 143 -6.18 -10.17 17.21
C MET A 143 -7.27 -11.24 17.08
N ILE A 144 -7.10 -12.22 16.18
CA ILE A 144 -8.02 -13.36 16.04
C ILE A 144 -8.10 -14.15 17.36
N VAL A 145 -6.99 -14.38 18.04
CA VAL A 145 -6.96 -15.09 19.33
C VAL A 145 -7.72 -14.32 20.40
N THR A 146 -7.60 -12.99 20.46
CA THR A 146 -8.39 -12.15 21.37
C THR A 146 -9.89 -12.30 21.11
N ILE A 147 -10.30 -12.25 19.83
CA ILE A 147 -11.70 -12.43 19.44
C ILE A 147 -12.23 -13.84 19.80
N ILE A 148 -11.41 -14.87 19.59
CA ILE A 148 -11.73 -16.26 19.98
C ILE A 148 -11.84 -16.40 21.50
N ALA A 149 -10.99 -15.70 22.27
CA ALA A 149 -11.04 -15.72 23.72
C ALA A 149 -12.31 -15.08 24.28
N GLU A 150 -12.84 -14.05 23.60
CA GLU A 150 -14.08 -13.36 23.99
C GLU A 150 -15.34 -14.10 23.57
N ASN A 151 -15.37 -14.68 22.35
CA ASN A 151 -16.58 -15.20 21.73
C ASN A 151 -16.66 -16.74 21.67
N GLY A 152 -15.58 -17.43 22.00
CA GLY A 152 -15.46 -18.89 21.98
C GLY A 152 -15.05 -19.47 20.62
N LEU A 153 -14.18 -20.49 20.65
CA LEU A 153 -13.57 -21.10 19.46
C LEU A 153 -14.60 -21.72 18.50
N ALA A 154 -15.57 -22.47 19.03
CA ALA A 154 -16.56 -23.16 18.20
C ALA A 154 -17.44 -22.18 17.41
N ASN A 155 -17.83 -21.06 18.03
CA ASN A 155 -18.66 -20.03 17.41
C ASN A 155 -17.91 -19.34 16.28
N TYR A 156 -16.65 -18.97 16.53
CA TYR A 156 -15.78 -18.36 15.52
C TYR A 156 -15.62 -19.24 14.27
N PHE A 157 -15.28 -20.52 14.45
CA PHE A 157 -15.08 -21.42 13.31
C PHE A 157 -16.40 -21.73 12.57
N SER A 158 -17.52 -21.81 13.29
CA SER A 158 -18.83 -21.99 12.67
C SER A 158 -19.17 -20.81 11.77
N GLU A 159 -19.08 -19.57 12.27
CA GLU A 159 -19.30 -18.39 11.45
C GLU A 159 -18.29 -18.31 10.30
N PHE A 160 -17.04 -18.76 10.50
CA PHE A 160 -15.99 -18.67 9.48
C PHE A 160 -16.27 -19.59 8.30
N ILE A 161 -16.74 -20.80 8.59
CA ILE A 161 -17.20 -21.73 7.56
C ILE A 161 -18.41 -21.14 6.83
N THR A 162 -19.39 -20.58 7.54
CA THR A 162 -20.56 -19.93 6.94
C THR A 162 -20.14 -18.77 6.01
N LEU A 163 -19.21 -17.92 6.45
CA LEU A 163 -18.68 -16.81 5.65
C LEU A 163 -18.06 -17.32 4.33
N VAL A 164 -17.18 -18.31 4.42
CA VAL A 164 -16.47 -18.85 3.26
C VAL A 164 -17.42 -19.55 2.29
N VAL A 165 -18.38 -20.34 2.81
CA VAL A 165 -19.35 -21.09 1.99
C VAL A 165 -20.37 -20.17 1.34
N THR A 166 -20.88 -19.18 2.06
CA THR A 166 -21.87 -18.22 1.54
C THR A 166 -21.24 -17.09 0.72
N PHE A 167 -19.91 -17.07 0.58
CA PHE A 167 -19.16 -15.97 -0.01
C PHE A 167 -19.53 -14.61 0.63
N ALA A 168 -19.61 -14.57 1.95
CA ALA A 168 -20.08 -13.42 2.75
C ALA A 168 -21.54 -12.98 2.47
N GLY A 169 -22.38 -13.90 1.98
CA GLY A 169 -23.83 -13.69 1.89
C GLY A 169 -24.49 -13.57 3.27
N GLU A 170 -23.97 -14.31 4.25
CA GLU A 170 -24.34 -14.23 5.66
C GLU A 170 -23.07 -14.04 6.48
N THR A 171 -23.00 -12.96 7.26
CA THR A 171 -21.84 -12.63 8.09
C THR A 171 -22.32 -12.45 9.52
N GLY A 172 -21.80 -13.24 10.45
CA GLY A 172 -22.12 -13.12 11.87
C GLY A 172 -21.28 -12.04 12.56
N ASP A 173 -21.77 -11.56 13.71
CA ASP A 173 -21.20 -10.43 14.44
C ASP A 173 -19.76 -10.69 14.91
N ILE A 174 -19.38 -11.95 15.14
CA ILE A 174 -18.02 -12.33 15.60
C ILE A 174 -17.02 -12.11 14.46
N ILE A 175 -17.40 -12.43 13.22
CA ILE A 175 -16.52 -12.25 12.07
C ILE A 175 -16.41 -10.81 11.62
N VAL A 176 -17.46 -10.01 11.77
CA VAL A 176 -17.37 -8.57 11.53
C VAL A 176 -16.32 -7.94 12.45
N GLN A 177 -16.18 -8.40 13.70
CA GLN A 177 -15.11 -7.95 14.60
C GLN A 177 -13.71 -8.40 14.15
N ALA A 178 -13.60 -9.57 13.50
CA ALA A 178 -12.36 -10.08 12.92
C ALA A 178 -12.00 -9.44 11.58
N GLU A 179 -12.91 -8.65 10.99
CA GLU A 179 -12.72 -7.99 9.71
C GLU A 179 -11.82 -6.75 9.85
N ILE A 180 -10.53 -7.00 9.98
CA ILE A 180 -9.53 -5.93 9.97
C ILE A 180 -9.23 -5.56 8.52
N HIS A 181 -9.87 -4.49 8.08
CA HIS A 181 -9.93 -4.08 6.67
C HIS A 181 -8.52 -3.92 6.07
N GLU A 182 -7.64 -3.19 6.73
CA GLU A 182 -6.32 -2.85 6.19
C GLU A 182 -5.33 -4.03 6.14
N LEU A 183 -5.33 -4.90 7.16
CA LEU A 183 -4.43 -6.07 7.20
C LEU A 183 -4.79 -7.12 6.14
N ALA A 184 -6.07 -7.25 5.80
CA ALA A 184 -6.51 -8.12 4.72
C ALA A 184 -5.88 -7.70 3.38
N PHE A 185 -5.88 -6.40 3.08
CA PHE A 185 -5.26 -5.90 1.85
C PHE A 185 -3.73 -6.06 1.85
N CYS A 186 -3.09 -5.89 3.02
CA CYS A 186 -1.66 -6.17 3.18
C CYS A 186 -1.33 -7.64 2.82
N LEU A 187 -2.10 -8.58 3.35
CA LEU A 187 -1.92 -10.01 3.05
C LEU A 187 -2.22 -10.34 1.59
N GLY A 188 -3.21 -9.68 0.98
CA GLY A 188 -3.48 -9.83 -0.46
C GLY A 188 -2.29 -9.45 -1.34
N ALA A 189 -1.60 -8.34 -1.02
CA ALA A 189 -0.36 -7.95 -1.71
C ALA A 189 0.76 -9.00 -1.55
N TYR A 190 0.91 -9.57 -0.35
CA TYR A 190 1.85 -10.66 -0.10
C TYR A 190 1.48 -11.94 -0.86
N LEU A 191 0.20 -12.31 -0.90
CA LEU A 191 -0.28 -13.48 -1.65
C LEU A 191 0.03 -13.33 -3.15
N ILE A 192 -0.13 -12.14 -3.74
CA ILE A 192 0.29 -11.88 -5.12
C ILE A 192 1.79 -12.14 -5.29
N TYR A 193 2.62 -11.55 -4.42
CA TYR A 193 4.07 -11.72 -4.48
C TYR A 193 4.48 -13.18 -4.34
N MET A 194 3.88 -13.89 -3.37
CA MET A 194 4.19 -15.28 -3.06
C MET A 194 3.72 -16.24 -4.16
N LEU A 195 2.51 -16.05 -4.68
CA LEU A 195 2.00 -16.89 -5.75
C LEU A 195 2.78 -16.66 -7.06
N TYR A 196 3.23 -15.43 -7.32
CA TYR A 196 4.04 -15.12 -8.51
C TYR A 196 5.48 -15.68 -8.44
N LYS A 197 6.06 -15.74 -7.23
CA LYS A 197 7.40 -16.28 -6.94
C LYS A 197 7.35 -17.40 -5.89
N PRO A 198 6.82 -18.59 -6.23
CA PRO A 198 6.78 -19.71 -5.29
C PRO A 198 8.20 -20.17 -4.95
N LYS A 199 8.42 -20.49 -3.66
CA LYS A 199 9.66 -21.09 -3.15
C LYS A 199 9.38 -22.49 -2.61
N LEU A 200 10.28 -23.43 -2.88
CA LEU A 200 10.19 -24.81 -2.41
C LEU A 200 10.78 -24.95 -1.00
N ASN A 201 10.17 -24.27 -0.02
CA ASN A 201 10.61 -24.31 1.38
C ASN A 201 9.40 -24.53 2.30
N ILE A 202 9.50 -25.41 3.31
CA ILE A 202 8.40 -25.68 4.23
C ILE A 202 7.95 -24.42 4.99
N VAL A 203 8.89 -23.56 5.41
CA VAL A 203 8.58 -22.29 6.07
C VAL A 203 7.78 -21.39 5.14
N TYR A 204 8.11 -21.41 3.84
CA TYR A 204 7.35 -20.67 2.83
C TYR A 204 5.90 -21.12 2.75
N PHE A 205 5.67 -22.43 2.70
CA PHE A 205 4.32 -23.00 2.65
C PHE A 205 3.54 -22.71 3.93
N ILE A 206 4.18 -22.75 5.10
CA ILE A 206 3.57 -22.36 6.37
C ILE A 206 3.15 -20.88 6.33
N LEU A 207 4.04 -19.98 5.94
CA LEU A 207 3.72 -18.55 5.82
C LEU A 207 2.61 -18.29 4.80
N MET A 208 2.60 -19.03 3.69
CA MET A 208 1.59 -18.90 2.64
C MET A 208 0.21 -19.37 3.15
N PHE A 209 0.17 -20.51 3.83
CA PHE A 209 -1.05 -21.04 4.42
C PHE A 209 -1.62 -20.09 5.48
N LEU A 210 -0.76 -19.56 6.35
CA LEU A 210 -1.16 -18.62 7.39
C LEU A 210 -1.65 -17.29 6.79
N SER A 211 -0.98 -16.81 5.74
CA SER A 211 -1.44 -15.63 4.98
C SER A 211 -2.80 -15.86 4.33
N LEU A 212 -3.03 -17.04 3.75
CA LEU A 212 -4.32 -17.39 3.15
C LEU A 212 -5.42 -17.48 4.20
N PHE A 213 -5.16 -18.12 5.34
CA PHE A 213 -6.10 -18.20 6.46
C PHE A 213 -6.49 -16.81 6.97
N CYS A 214 -5.50 -15.98 7.32
CA CYS A 214 -5.74 -14.62 7.81
C CYS A 214 -6.42 -13.73 6.75
N PHE A 215 -6.11 -13.90 5.46
CA PHE A 215 -6.76 -13.17 4.38
C PHE A 215 -8.22 -13.58 4.20
N LEU A 216 -8.51 -14.88 4.20
CA LEU A 216 -9.87 -15.40 4.08
C LEU A 216 -10.73 -15.06 5.30
N SER A 217 -10.12 -14.92 6.47
CA SER A 217 -10.80 -14.51 7.70
C SER A 217 -11.47 -13.14 7.62
N ALA A 218 -10.92 -12.22 6.82
CA ALA A 218 -11.50 -10.89 6.60
C ALA A 218 -12.37 -10.81 5.33
N PHE A 219 -12.37 -11.85 4.50
CA PHE A 219 -13.21 -12.06 3.30
C PHE A 219 -13.57 -10.82 2.46
N LYS A 220 -12.58 -10.00 2.08
CA LYS A 220 -12.80 -8.89 1.15
C LYS A 220 -12.95 -9.40 -0.30
N ARG A 221 -14.18 -9.51 -0.79
CA ARG A 221 -14.49 -10.01 -2.16
C ARG A 221 -13.71 -9.28 -3.26
N ILE A 222 -13.64 -7.96 -3.19
CA ILE A 222 -12.89 -7.15 -4.16
C ILE A 222 -11.41 -7.49 -4.16
N ALA A 223 -10.82 -7.82 -3.00
CA ALA A 223 -9.42 -8.19 -2.89
C ALA A 223 -9.15 -9.54 -3.59
N ILE A 224 -10.07 -10.50 -3.51
CA ILE A 224 -9.96 -11.79 -4.21
C ILE A 224 -9.91 -11.56 -5.73
N ILE A 225 -10.85 -10.74 -6.25
CA ILE A 225 -10.91 -10.38 -7.66
C ILE A 225 -9.63 -9.64 -8.08
N ALA A 226 -9.16 -8.70 -7.26
CA ALA A 226 -7.94 -7.95 -7.53
C ALA A 226 -6.69 -8.85 -7.59
N ILE A 227 -6.57 -9.82 -6.68
CA ILE A 227 -5.48 -10.82 -6.69
C ILE A 227 -5.53 -11.66 -7.97
N ALA A 228 -6.72 -12.14 -8.34
CA ALA A 228 -6.91 -12.95 -9.55
C ALA A 228 -6.49 -12.18 -10.81
N ILE A 229 -6.99 -10.94 -10.98
CA ILE A 229 -6.66 -10.09 -12.12
C ILE A 229 -5.16 -9.77 -12.16
N ALA A 230 -4.58 -9.38 -11.02
CA ALA A 230 -3.15 -9.06 -10.93
C ALA A 230 -2.28 -10.27 -11.30
N LEU A 231 -2.62 -11.47 -10.82
CA LEU A 231 -1.89 -12.70 -11.15
C LEU A 231 -2.04 -13.10 -12.62
N VAL A 232 -3.25 -13.02 -13.19
CA VAL A 232 -3.47 -13.33 -14.62
C VAL A 232 -2.61 -12.41 -15.50
N LEU A 233 -2.66 -11.10 -15.27
CA LEU A 233 -1.82 -10.14 -16.00
C LEU A 233 -0.33 -10.40 -15.76
N GLY A 234 0.05 -10.66 -14.51
CA GLY A 234 1.42 -10.98 -14.13
C GLY A 234 1.98 -12.21 -14.83
N TYR A 235 1.24 -13.31 -14.85
CA TYR A 235 1.64 -14.55 -15.51
C TYR A 235 1.69 -14.42 -17.02
N LEU A 236 0.74 -13.70 -17.63
CA LEU A 236 0.78 -13.36 -19.05
C LEU A 236 2.06 -12.59 -19.40
N LEU A 237 2.38 -11.55 -18.64
CA LEU A 237 3.59 -10.74 -18.84
C LEU A 237 4.87 -11.54 -18.56
N LYS A 238 4.86 -12.42 -17.55
CA LYS A 238 5.97 -13.34 -17.23
C LYS A 238 6.22 -14.32 -18.38
N PHE A 239 5.16 -14.87 -18.96
CA PHE A 239 5.24 -15.74 -20.13
C PHE A 239 5.89 -15.01 -21.30
N ILE A 240 5.44 -13.79 -21.63
CA ILE A 240 6.03 -12.97 -22.69
C ILE A 240 7.50 -12.62 -22.38
N ALA A 241 7.82 -12.32 -21.12
CA ALA A 241 9.18 -12.00 -20.69
C ALA A 241 10.17 -13.15 -20.87
N ARG A 242 9.71 -14.41 -20.86
CA ARG A 242 10.56 -15.58 -21.17
C ARG A 242 11.02 -15.60 -22.62
N TYR A 243 10.20 -15.11 -23.55
CA TYR A 243 10.57 -15.03 -24.98
C TYR A 243 11.27 -13.72 -25.33
N ASN A 244 10.72 -12.58 -24.89
CA ASN A 244 11.28 -11.27 -25.20
C ASN A 244 11.06 -10.28 -24.05
N LYS A 245 12.11 -10.11 -23.22
CA LYS A 245 12.15 -9.16 -22.09
C LYS A 245 11.82 -7.72 -22.51
N LYS A 246 12.28 -7.28 -23.69
CA LYS A 246 12.04 -5.92 -24.19
C LYS A 246 10.56 -5.71 -24.52
N THR A 247 9.91 -6.70 -25.13
CA THR A 247 8.47 -6.66 -25.42
C THR A 247 7.67 -6.66 -24.12
N ALA A 248 8.00 -7.51 -23.15
CA ALA A 248 7.31 -7.54 -21.86
C ALA A 248 7.41 -6.18 -21.14
N SER A 249 8.58 -5.55 -21.10
CA SER A 249 8.75 -4.21 -20.49
C SER A 249 7.91 -3.13 -21.19
N ARG A 250 7.84 -3.16 -22.53
CA ARG A 250 6.98 -2.26 -23.30
C ARG A 250 5.50 -2.50 -23.02
N LEU A 251 5.07 -3.76 -22.90
CA LEU A 251 3.69 -4.10 -22.57
C LEU A 251 3.31 -3.67 -21.16
N VAL A 252 4.18 -3.84 -20.16
CA VAL A 252 3.95 -3.32 -18.81
C VAL A 252 3.72 -1.81 -18.84
N THR A 253 4.55 -1.08 -19.60
CA THR A 253 4.39 0.38 -19.77
C THR A 253 3.09 0.71 -20.48
N PHE A 254 2.75 0.01 -21.57
CA PHE A 254 1.51 0.17 -22.31
C PHE A 254 0.29 -0.05 -21.42
N PHE A 255 0.23 -1.17 -20.68
CA PHE A 255 -0.89 -1.44 -19.76
C PHE A 255 -0.98 -0.41 -18.64
N SER A 256 0.16 0.10 -18.14
CA SER A 256 0.16 1.19 -17.16
C SER A 256 -0.46 2.48 -17.72
N ILE A 257 -0.18 2.82 -18.99
CA ILE A 257 -0.80 3.95 -19.68
C ILE A 257 -2.31 3.72 -19.87
N VAL A 258 -2.71 2.51 -20.28
CA VAL A 258 -4.12 2.15 -20.43
C VAL A 258 -4.85 2.32 -19.10
N VAL A 259 -4.28 1.87 -17.99
CA VAL A 259 -4.86 2.05 -16.65
C VAL A 259 -5.04 3.53 -16.30
N ILE A 260 -4.06 4.40 -16.59
CA ILE A 260 -4.20 5.86 -16.40
C ILE A 260 -5.39 6.39 -17.21
N ILE A 261 -5.48 6.02 -18.50
CA ILE A 261 -6.57 6.47 -19.38
C ILE A 261 -7.93 6.00 -18.85
N LEU A 262 -8.02 4.75 -18.39
CA LEU A 262 -9.26 4.21 -17.81
C LEU A 262 -9.67 4.96 -16.54
N LEU A 263 -8.72 5.35 -15.68
CA LEU A 263 -9.01 6.10 -14.46
C LEU A 263 -9.45 7.55 -14.75
N ILE A 264 -8.87 8.19 -15.77
CA ILE A 264 -9.36 9.48 -16.25
C ILE A 264 -10.77 9.35 -16.83
N GLY A 265 -10.99 8.33 -17.66
CA GLY A 265 -12.31 8.02 -18.22
C GLY A 265 -13.35 7.69 -17.15
N TYR A 266 -12.94 7.04 -16.06
CA TYR A 266 -13.80 6.74 -14.92
C TYR A 266 -14.38 8.01 -14.28
N VAL A 267 -13.56 9.04 -14.05
CA VAL A 267 -14.05 10.33 -13.54
C VAL A 267 -14.97 11.01 -14.55
N ALA A 268 -14.66 10.94 -15.84
CA ALA A 268 -15.53 11.47 -16.90
C ALA A 268 -16.92 10.81 -16.88
N LEU A 269 -16.96 9.48 -16.73
CA LEU A 269 -18.20 8.72 -16.66
C LEU A 269 -19.03 9.07 -15.42
N ILE A 270 -18.38 9.31 -14.27
CA ILE A 270 -19.08 9.80 -13.07
C ILE A 270 -19.73 11.15 -13.36
N LYS A 271 -19.02 12.09 -14.00
CA LYS A 271 -19.55 13.42 -14.35
C LYS A 271 -20.67 13.40 -15.40
N MET A 272 -20.80 12.30 -16.15
CA MET A 272 -21.87 12.08 -17.13
C MET A 272 -23.08 11.34 -16.54
N ASP A 273 -23.20 11.31 -15.20
CA ASP A 273 -24.27 10.64 -14.47
C ASP A 273 -24.43 9.15 -14.83
N ALA A 274 -23.32 8.49 -15.21
CA ALA A 274 -23.36 7.09 -15.64
C ALA A 274 -23.87 6.15 -14.53
N PHE A 275 -23.65 6.51 -13.26
CA PHE A 275 -24.16 5.74 -12.13
C PHE A 275 -25.69 5.83 -12.00
N GLU A 276 -26.30 6.97 -12.29
CA GLU A 276 -27.76 7.06 -12.37
C GLU A 276 -28.33 6.17 -13.48
N LEU A 277 -27.64 6.11 -14.63
CA LEU A 277 -28.06 5.26 -15.75
C LEU A 277 -28.00 3.78 -15.37
N LEU A 278 -27.01 3.38 -14.56
CA LEU A 278 -26.91 2.01 -14.03
C LEU A 278 -28.05 1.70 -13.05
N GLU A 279 -28.41 2.61 -12.15
CA GLU A 279 -29.57 2.42 -11.26
C GLU A 279 -30.89 2.36 -12.04
N LYS A 280 -31.06 3.23 -13.05
CA LYS A 280 -32.21 3.18 -13.96
C LYS A 280 -32.27 1.87 -14.76
N ALA A 281 -31.12 1.23 -15.00
CA ALA A 281 -31.02 -0.10 -15.60
C ALA A 281 -31.20 -1.27 -14.60
N GLY A 282 -31.51 -0.98 -13.33
CA GLY A 282 -31.75 -1.97 -12.28
C GLY A 282 -30.48 -2.48 -11.58
N ILE A 283 -29.32 -1.85 -11.80
CA ILE A 283 -28.06 -2.21 -11.12
C ILE A 283 -27.94 -1.38 -9.83
N ASN A 284 -27.92 -2.05 -8.68
CA ASN A 284 -27.76 -1.39 -7.38
C ASN A 284 -26.35 -0.80 -7.24
N THR A 285 -26.23 0.53 -7.13
CA THR A 285 -24.94 1.22 -6.97
C THR A 285 -24.51 1.42 -5.52
N SER A 286 -25.25 0.86 -4.56
CA SER A 286 -24.96 0.92 -3.12
C SER A 286 -24.89 2.36 -2.57
N GLY A 287 -25.82 3.22 -3.01
CA GLY A 287 -25.92 4.62 -2.54
C GLY A 287 -24.87 5.57 -3.12
N ARG A 288 -24.10 5.14 -4.14
CA ARG A 288 -23.07 5.97 -4.76
C ARG A 288 -23.64 7.12 -5.58
N VAL A 289 -24.84 6.98 -6.15
CA VAL A 289 -25.54 8.08 -6.85
C VAL A 289 -25.71 9.28 -5.92
N GLU A 290 -26.32 9.10 -4.75
CA GLU A 290 -26.54 10.19 -3.78
C GLU A 290 -25.22 10.87 -3.37
N ILE A 291 -24.16 10.09 -3.15
CA ILE A 291 -22.84 10.61 -2.78
C ILE A 291 -22.22 11.41 -3.94
N TYR A 292 -22.29 10.88 -5.16
CA TYR A 292 -21.68 11.51 -6.33
C TYR A 292 -22.43 12.78 -6.74
N ASP A 293 -23.75 12.79 -6.67
CA ASP A 293 -24.58 13.98 -6.91
C ASP A 293 -24.25 15.09 -5.92
N ALA A 294 -24.06 14.73 -4.65
CA ALA A 294 -23.79 15.69 -3.59
C ALA A 294 -22.39 16.35 -3.73
N VAL A 295 -21.44 15.66 -4.37
CA VAL A 295 -20.10 16.19 -4.65
C VAL A 295 -19.92 16.75 -6.06
N ASP A 296 -20.90 16.58 -6.95
CA ASP A 296 -20.81 16.98 -8.36
C ASP A 296 -20.50 18.47 -8.55
N LYS A 297 -21.08 19.31 -7.68
CA LYS A 297 -20.86 20.77 -7.66
C LYS A 297 -19.43 21.20 -7.30
N PHE A 298 -18.59 20.29 -6.80
CA PHE A 298 -17.24 20.61 -6.35
C PHE A 298 -16.16 20.47 -7.43
N TYR A 299 -16.54 20.00 -8.62
CA TYR A 299 -15.59 19.86 -9.73
C TYR A 299 -16.23 20.00 -11.11
N GLU A 300 -15.39 20.38 -12.08
CA GLU A 300 -15.70 20.34 -13.49
C GLU A 300 -14.72 19.37 -14.18
N PHE A 301 -15.23 18.52 -15.09
CA PHE A 301 -14.38 17.68 -15.91
C PHE A 301 -13.83 18.48 -17.11
N SER A 302 -12.91 19.40 -16.83
CA SER A 302 -12.31 20.31 -17.81
C SER A 302 -10.81 20.50 -17.56
N PRO A 303 -9.97 20.65 -18.59
CA PRO A 303 -8.56 21.02 -18.42
C PRO A 303 -8.33 22.34 -17.67
N GLY A 304 -9.35 23.21 -17.59
CA GLY A 304 -9.31 24.45 -16.81
C GLY A 304 -9.56 24.28 -15.32
N PHE A 305 -10.02 23.10 -14.87
CA PHE A 305 -10.28 22.84 -13.46
C PHE A 305 -8.97 22.62 -12.70
N LEU A 306 -8.63 23.59 -11.85
CA LEU A 306 -7.37 23.61 -11.10
C LEU A 306 -7.37 22.65 -9.89
N GLY A 307 -8.55 22.32 -9.36
CA GLY A 307 -8.70 21.59 -8.09
C GLY A 307 -8.91 22.52 -6.90
N ASN A 308 -9.22 21.93 -5.75
CA ASN A 308 -9.54 22.67 -4.51
C ASN A 308 -8.45 22.54 -3.41
N GLY A 309 -7.44 21.72 -3.64
CA GLY A 309 -6.37 21.39 -2.71
C GLY A 309 -6.70 20.18 -1.83
N ILE A 310 -5.68 19.39 -1.47
CA ILE A 310 -5.88 18.17 -0.67
C ILE A 310 -6.59 18.45 0.65
N GLY A 311 -7.57 17.62 0.99
CA GLY A 311 -8.35 17.76 2.23
C GLY A 311 -9.56 18.66 2.10
N PHE A 312 -9.78 19.33 0.97
CA PHE A 312 -10.99 20.11 0.69
C PHE A 312 -12.24 19.24 0.78
N LEU A 313 -12.30 18.14 0.02
CA LEU A 313 -13.51 17.32 -0.02
C LEU A 313 -13.84 16.70 1.35
N THR A 314 -12.81 16.20 2.04
CA THR A 314 -12.94 15.69 3.40
C THR A 314 -13.42 16.77 4.38
N TYR A 315 -12.93 18.01 4.25
CA TYR A 315 -13.39 19.12 5.08
C TYR A 315 -14.85 19.46 4.81
N GLN A 316 -15.25 19.53 3.53
CA GLN A 316 -16.63 19.84 3.14
C GLN A 316 -17.62 18.79 3.65
N LEU A 317 -17.28 17.51 3.50
CA LEU A 317 -18.12 16.40 3.96
C LEU A 317 -18.30 16.41 5.47
N ASN A 318 -17.21 16.55 6.23
CA ASN A 318 -17.28 16.49 7.70
C ASN A 318 -17.91 17.74 8.35
N THR A 319 -17.86 18.89 7.68
CA THR A 319 -18.29 20.17 8.26
C THR A 319 -19.72 20.54 7.85
N PHE A 320 -20.10 20.32 6.60
CA PHE A 320 -21.35 20.87 6.04
C PHE A 320 -22.37 19.80 5.65
N MET A 321 -21.92 18.58 5.35
CA MET A 321 -22.81 17.50 4.97
C MET A 321 -23.04 16.62 6.20
N LYS A 322 -24.08 16.94 6.99
CA LYS A 322 -24.63 16.06 8.05
C LYS A 322 -25.22 14.74 7.51
N VAL A 323 -24.84 14.34 6.31
CA VAL A 323 -25.05 13.00 5.78
C VAL A 323 -24.03 12.16 6.54
N GLY A 324 -24.43 11.08 7.21
CA GLY A 324 -23.52 10.22 8.02
C GLY A 324 -22.42 9.50 7.23
N VAL A 325 -21.93 10.10 6.15
CA VAL A 325 -20.97 9.60 5.17
C VAL A 325 -19.67 10.37 5.38
N ALA A 326 -18.76 9.78 6.16
CA ALA A 326 -17.45 10.36 6.48
C ALA A 326 -16.47 10.37 5.27
N SER A 327 -16.79 9.67 4.19
CA SER A 327 -15.95 9.54 2.99
C SER A 327 -16.76 9.19 1.74
N VAL A 328 -16.26 9.62 0.57
CA VAL A 328 -16.84 9.32 -0.75
C VAL A 328 -16.66 7.84 -1.14
N HIS A 329 -15.81 7.09 -0.43
CA HIS A 329 -15.47 5.69 -0.76
C HIS A 329 -15.01 5.53 -2.22
N ASN A 330 -14.27 6.54 -2.70
CA ASN A 330 -13.71 6.62 -4.05
C ASN A 330 -12.48 7.54 -4.03
N ASP A 331 -11.30 6.95 -3.82
CA ASP A 331 -10.04 7.69 -3.76
C ASP A 331 -9.77 8.47 -5.05
N PHE A 332 -10.19 7.94 -6.21
CA PHE A 332 -9.94 8.56 -7.51
C PHE A 332 -10.75 9.84 -7.73
N LEU A 333 -12.04 9.81 -7.41
CA LEU A 333 -12.90 10.99 -7.47
C LEU A 333 -12.43 12.05 -6.46
N GLN A 334 -12.08 11.63 -5.24
CA GLN A 334 -11.55 12.52 -4.23
C GLN A 334 -10.25 13.21 -4.70
N HIS A 335 -9.28 12.44 -5.20
CA HIS A 335 -8.04 13.02 -5.72
C HIS A 335 -8.26 13.92 -6.94
N PHE A 336 -9.26 13.65 -7.79
CA PHE A 336 -9.61 14.56 -8.88
C PHE A 336 -10.16 15.89 -8.38
N ILE A 337 -11.12 15.87 -7.45
CA ILE A 337 -11.73 17.08 -6.86
C ILE A 337 -10.66 17.92 -6.14
N ASP A 338 -9.76 17.26 -5.41
CA ASP A 338 -8.74 17.93 -4.61
C ASP A 338 -7.57 18.44 -5.48
N LEU A 339 -7.08 17.66 -6.46
CA LEU A 339 -5.87 18.01 -7.23
C LEU A 339 -6.15 18.65 -8.60
N GLY A 340 -7.39 18.65 -9.05
CA GLY A 340 -7.78 19.16 -10.37
C GLY A 340 -7.34 18.27 -11.52
N PHE A 341 -7.63 18.70 -12.75
CA PHE A 341 -7.46 17.88 -13.94
C PHE A 341 -5.99 17.46 -14.15
N TRP A 342 -5.07 18.43 -14.17
CA TRP A 342 -3.65 18.17 -14.39
C TRP A 342 -2.96 17.57 -13.18
N GLY A 343 -3.29 18.03 -11.97
CA GLY A 343 -2.73 17.48 -10.74
C GLY A 343 -3.05 16.00 -10.56
N TYR A 344 -4.29 15.61 -10.88
CA TYR A 344 -4.73 14.22 -10.89
C TYR A 344 -3.94 13.36 -11.90
N ILE A 345 -3.75 13.84 -13.13
CA ILE A 345 -2.96 13.10 -14.15
C ILE A 345 -1.51 12.92 -13.70
N ILE A 346 -0.86 13.98 -13.20
CA ILE A 346 0.52 13.91 -12.71
C ILE A 346 0.62 12.92 -11.54
N TRP A 347 -0.36 12.95 -10.64
CA TRP A 347 -0.44 12.02 -9.53
C TRP A 347 -0.62 10.57 -10.00
N LEU A 348 -1.52 10.29 -10.95
CA LEU A 348 -1.69 8.96 -11.56
C LEU A 348 -0.39 8.46 -12.20
N VAL A 349 0.29 9.30 -12.99
CA VAL A 349 1.59 8.97 -13.59
C VAL A 349 2.63 8.64 -12.51
N SER A 350 2.65 9.40 -11.42
CA SER A 350 3.59 9.19 -10.32
C SER A 350 3.38 7.87 -9.57
N MET A 351 2.12 7.47 -9.34
CA MET A 351 1.81 6.24 -8.62
C MET A 351 1.86 4.98 -9.49
N THR A 352 1.85 5.14 -10.82
CA THR A 352 1.90 4.05 -11.80
C THR A 352 3.24 4.00 -12.54
N LEU A 353 3.39 4.78 -13.63
CA LEU A 353 4.50 4.74 -14.57
C LEU A 353 5.84 5.01 -13.92
N VAL A 354 5.92 6.03 -13.05
CA VAL A 354 7.18 6.37 -12.38
C VAL A 354 7.68 5.20 -11.54
N ARG A 355 6.79 4.55 -10.76
CA ARG A 355 7.15 3.36 -9.97
C ARG A 355 7.57 2.20 -10.86
N VAL A 356 6.78 1.89 -11.89
CA VAL A 356 7.08 0.79 -12.83
C VAL A 356 8.44 0.98 -13.52
N TRP A 357 8.72 2.18 -14.04
CA TRP A 357 9.98 2.48 -14.70
C TRP A 357 11.17 2.47 -13.73
N TYR A 358 10.98 3.03 -12.54
CA TYR A 358 12.04 3.10 -11.55
C TYR A 358 12.39 1.74 -10.98
N PHE A 359 11.41 0.97 -10.50
CA PHE A 359 11.64 -0.36 -9.94
C PHE A 359 11.97 -1.40 -11.01
N GLY A 360 11.59 -1.15 -12.27
CA GLY A 360 11.95 -1.93 -13.45
C GLY A 360 13.25 -1.56 -14.16
N ARG A 361 13.99 -0.58 -13.64
CA ARG A 361 15.21 -0.04 -14.28
C ARG A 361 16.32 -1.10 -14.40
N LYS A 362 17.38 -0.78 -15.15
CA LYS A 362 18.56 -1.65 -15.36
C LYS A 362 18.20 -3.02 -15.96
N GLY A 363 17.11 -3.10 -16.71
CA GLY A 363 16.67 -4.34 -17.36
C GLY A 363 15.96 -5.33 -16.42
N ASN A 364 15.58 -4.93 -15.20
CA ASN A 364 14.86 -5.79 -14.27
C ASN A 364 13.36 -5.85 -14.59
N VAL A 365 13.03 -6.53 -15.70
CA VAL A 365 11.65 -6.68 -16.20
C VAL A 365 10.78 -7.44 -15.20
N GLU A 366 11.35 -8.38 -14.44
CA GLU A 366 10.59 -9.09 -13.41
C GLU A 366 10.09 -8.15 -12.31
N ASN A 367 10.94 -7.22 -11.84
CA ASN A 367 10.52 -6.25 -10.85
C ASN A 367 9.53 -5.21 -11.40
N ALA A 368 9.62 -4.87 -12.69
CA ALA A 368 8.57 -4.08 -13.37
C ALA A 368 7.22 -4.80 -13.34
N ILE A 369 7.18 -6.11 -13.62
CA ILE A 369 5.95 -6.90 -13.59
C ILE A 369 5.39 -6.96 -12.17
N ILE A 370 6.23 -7.22 -11.16
CA ILE A 370 5.81 -7.23 -9.74
C ILE A 370 5.23 -5.88 -9.34
N THR A 371 5.93 -4.79 -9.67
CA THR A 371 5.47 -3.42 -9.38
C THR A 371 4.13 -3.14 -10.06
N PHE A 372 3.97 -3.56 -11.31
CA PHE A 372 2.72 -3.41 -12.05
C PHE A 372 1.57 -4.20 -11.42
N MET A 373 1.78 -5.48 -11.08
CA MET A 373 0.75 -6.31 -10.41
C MET A 373 0.29 -5.68 -9.09
N LEU A 374 1.24 -5.23 -8.26
CA LEU A 374 0.95 -4.60 -6.98
C LEU A 374 0.24 -3.25 -7.14
N THR A 375 0.56 -2.50 -8.20
CA THR A 375 -0.11 -1.24 -8.54
C THR A 375 -1.54 -1.49 -9.03
N VAL A 376 -1.74 -2.47 -9.91
CA VAL A 376 -3.09 -2.88 -10.38
C VAL A 376 -3.93 -3.38 -9.21
N TYR A 377 -3.34 -4.18 -8.32
CA TYR A 377 -4.00 -4.62 -7.10
C TYR A 377 -4.49 -3.44 -6.27
N LEU A 378 -3.62 -2.49 -5.93
CA LEU A 378 -3.96 -1.27 -5.20
C LEU A 378 -5.09 -0.50 -5.91
N ILE A 379 -5.00 -0.32 -7.22
CA ILE A 379 -6.01 0.42 -7.98
C ILE A 379 -7.38 -0.25 -7.89
N ILE A 380 -7.45 -1.57 -8.08
CA ILE A 380 -8.73 -2.29 -8.04
C ILE A 380 -9.34 -2.21 -6.65
N VAL A 381 -8.57 -2.46 -5.59
CA VAL A 381 -9.10 -2.40 -4.22
C VAL A 381 -9.49 -0.96 -3.81
N SER A 382 -8.86 0.05 -4.41
CA SER A 382 -9.17 1.47 -4.19
C SER A 382 -10.45 1.96 -4.89
N THR A 383 -11.03 1.17 -5.79
CA THR A 383 -12.30 1.53 -6.45
C THR A 383 -13.51 1.36 -5.53
N THR A 384 -13.42 0.45 -4.55
CA THR A 384 -14.53 0.13 -3.64
C THR A 384 -14.30 0.60 -2.22
N ASP A 385 -13.04 0.66 -1.78
CA ASP A 385 -12.62 1.05 -0.43
C ASP A 385 -11.50 2.10 -0.55
N ASN A 386 -11.26 2.91 0.48
CA ASN A 386 -10.28 4.01 0.42
C ASN A 386 -8.86 3.53 0.69
N THR A 387 -8.44 2.46 0.01
CA THR A 387 -7.20 1.75 0.33
C THR A 387 -5.94 2.55 -0.01
N MET A 388 -6.04 3.62 -0.80
CA MET A 388 -4.88 4.52 -1.01
C MET A 388 -4.53 5.32 0.23
N ASN A 389 -5.50 5.49 1.14
CA ASN A 389 -5.30 6.13 2.43
C ASN A 389 -4.89 5.14 3.53
N TYR A 390 -4.64 3.87 3.19
CA TYR A 390 -4.19 2.83 4.13
C TYR A 390 -2.65 2.84 4.24
N PRO A 391 -2.09 3.40 5.33
CA PRO A 391 -0.65 3.53 5.49
C PRO A 391 0.11 2.20 5.59
N LEU A 392 -0.48 1.18 6.22
CA LEU A 392 0.14 -0.14 6.38
C LEU A 392 0.21 -0.86 5.04
N LEU A 393 -0.85 -0.77 4.22
CA LEU A 393 -0.85 -1.29 2.85
C LEU A 393 0.23 -0.62 2.02
N THR A 394 0.35 0.70 2.14
CA THR A 394 1.42 1.48 1.51
C THR A 394 2.81 0.98 1.91
N GLY A 395 3.05 0.75 3.20
CA GLY A 395 4.31 0.17 3.69
C GLY A 395 4.60 -1.22 3.12
N VAL A 396 3.57 -2.07 3.01
CA VAL A 396 3.68 -3.41 2.41
C VAL A 396 4.01 -3.34 0.91
N LEU A 397 3.33 -2.48 0.16
CA LEU A 397 3.63 -2.28 -1.26
C LEU A 397 5.06 -1.75 -1.44
N ALA A 398 5.51 -0.82 -0.58
CA ALA A 398 6.88 -0.33 -0.58
C ALA A 398 7.90 -1.45 -0.35
N ILE A 399 7.76 -2.25 0.71
CA ILE A 399 8.74 -3.31 1.01
C ILE A 399 8.80 -4.37 -0.09
N LEU A 400 7.67 -4.71 -0.72
CA LEU A 400 7.62 -5.68 -1.81
C LEU A 400 8.28 -5.15 -3.10
N MET A 401 8.01 -3.90 -3.47
CA MET A 401 8.60 -3.27 -4.68
C MET A 401 10.10 -3.00 -4.53
N MET A 402 10.52 -2.54 -3.35
CA MET A 402 11.92 -2.22 -3.03
C MET A 402 12.74 -3.50 -2.78
N GLY A 403 12.18 -4.45 -2.04
CA GLY A 403 12.91 -5.60 -1.51
C GLY A 403 13.35 -6.62 -2.57
N ASN A 404 12.56 -6.82 -3.63
CA ASN A 404 12.84 -7.87 -4.61
C ASN A 404 14.19 -7.68 -5.33
N THR A 405 14.63 -6.44 -5.56
CA THR A 405 15.91 -6.15 -6.23
C THR A 405 16.93 -5.46 -5.32
N PHE A 406 16.67 -5.47 -4.02
CA PHE A 406 17.41 -4.68 -3.04
C PHE A 406 18.91 -4.99 -3.06
N GLU A 407 19.32 -6.24 -2.84
CA GLU A 407 20.75 -6.62 -2.81
C GLU A 407 21.47 -6.32 -4.13
N GLU A 408 20.81 -6.56 -5.27
CA GLU A 408 21.36 -6.22 -6.58
C GLU A 408 21.57 -4.70 -6.72
N ASN A 409 20.65 -3.89 -6.22
CA ASN A 409 20.77 -2.43 -6.22
C ASN A 409 21.84 -1.93 -5.24
N VAL A 410 22.00 -2.58 -4.08
CA VAL A 410 23.05 -2.28 -3.11
C VAL A 410 24.42 -2.54 -3.73
N ARG A 411 24.65 -3.73 -4.28
CA ARG A 411 25.93 -4.08 -4.95
C ARG A 411 26.27 -3.12 -6.08
N ASN A 412 25.29 -2.79 -6.91
CA ASN A 412 25.47 -1.81 -7.98
C ASN A 412 25.80 -0.40 -7.47
N THR A 413 25.23 0.00 -6.34
CA THR A 413 25.46 1.32 -5.74
C THR A 413 26.84 1.37 -5.08
N GLU A 414 27.22 0.31 -4.38
CA GLU A 414 28.55 0.17 -3.77
C GLU A 414 29.65 0.19 -4.84
N TYR A 415 29.51 -0.62 -5.88
CA TYR A 415 30.48 -0.67 -6.98
C TYR A 415 30.65 0.71 -7.65
N LYS A 416 29.55 1.46 -7.83
CA LYS A 416 29.62 2.81 -8.39
C LYS A 416 30.30 3.83 -7.47
N MET A 417 30.22 3.66 -6.16
CA MET A 417 30.81 4.59 -5.20
C MET A 417 32.27 4.26 -4.89
N PHE A 418 32.61 2.98 -4.79
CA PHE A 418 33.91 2.54 -4.27
C PHE A 418 34.73 1.68 -5.24
N GLY A 419 34.18 1.29 -6.39
CA GLY A 419 34.86 0.44 -7.37
C GLY A 419 35.03 -1.03 -6.96
N CYS A 420 34.58 -1.39 -5.75
CA CYS A 420 34.57 -2.75 -5.22
C CYS A 420 33.25 -3.03 -4.48
N ILE A 421 33.00 -4.31 -4.19
CA ILE A 421 31.85 -4.76 -3.36
C ILE A 421 32.44 -5.35 -2.09
N SER A 422 32.01 -4.87 -0.92
CA SER A 422 32.51 -5.38 0.37
C SER A 422 31.97 -6.76 0.68
N GLU A 423 32.69 -7.57 1.48
CA GLU A 423 32.25 -8.90 1.91
C GLU A 423 30.83 -8.86 2.52
N ALA A 424 30.50 -7.80 3.27
CA ALA A 424 29.19 -7.60 3.87
C ALA A 424 28.03 -7.47 2.85
N ASN A 425 28.31 -7.10 1.61
CA ASN A 425 27.33 -6.99 0.53
C ASN A 425 27.57 -8.04 -0.58
N GLN A 426 28.60 -8.91 -0.44
CA GLN A 426 28.88 -10.00 -1.37
C GLN A 426 28.04 -11.25 -1.06
N GLU A 427 27.56 -11.44 0.17
CA GLU A 427 26.79 -12.63 0.58
C GLU A 427 25.64 -12.95 -0.40
N GLU A 428 25.86 -13.98 -1.21
CA GLU A 428 24.85 -14.62 -2.05
C GLU A 428 24.03 -15.59 -1.19
N GLU A 429 22.70 -15.49 -1.38
CA GLU A 429 21.69 -16.52 -1.13
C GLU A 429 22.02 -17.60 -0.09
N SER A 430 21.77 -17.27 1.19
CA SER A 430 21.18 -18.27 2.07
C SER A 430 19.68 -18.31 1.79
N ASP A 431 19.24 -19.30 1.01
CA ASP A 431 17.83 -19.58 0.69
C ASP A 431 16.97 -19.99 1.92
N LEU A 432 17.55 -19.91 3.12
CA LEU A 432 16.84 -20.03 4.37
C LEU A 432 16.06 -18.74 4.62
N LEU A 433 14.74 -18.86 4.49
CA LEU A 433 13.73 -17.85 4.85
C LEU A 433 13.84 -17.34 6.30
N LEU A 434 14.69 -17.97 7.12
CA LEU A 434 15.05 -17.60 8.48
C LEU A 434 16.56 -17.80 8.66
#